data_AF-A0A449B2Y6-F1
#
_entry.id   AF-A0A449B2Y6-F1
#
_cell.length_a   1.000
_cell.length_b   1.000
_cell.length_c   1.000
_cell.angle_alpha   90.00
_cell.angle_beta   90.00
_cell.angle_gamma   90.00
#
_symmetry.space_group_name_H-M   'P 1'
#
loop_
_entity.id
_entity.type
_entity.pdbx_description
1 polymer ?
#
loop_
_entity_poly.entity_id
_entity_poly.type
_entity_poly.pdbx_seq_one_letter_code
_entity_poly.pdbx_strand_id
1 'polypeptide(L)'
;MKKLKNKLLLLSSVALVSAPVLGVSAQIPAIKDTPNADGEGGLTGGSGGTGTGTNSGTGGNAGSAATGSGTSNDAGASTGGTSGVATDTNASGVDATSDQALQTKKAEYKTTIEGLARKDDEHPFLSAAQIAVYKEKADGASVTGEQVDQFLKEANEVAALMLTLLKDSTSELFDKLTSSTRFETKVSDATDAKTYKEELTEAKNNAQTQINQQTKSATTLSTKDQVQGLIDKFVDSYNKGVVSILDLILNGNNPLSLNSVITSYLKELLKVSKEDLSSSTKTLKPENLNAILTVDSAVDQLVQTSAEVKKFVEENQDLKANVANILGNQLISKEDKDKLNEDYNKLSLSLDSQEDAKVGEEYVKDPESFKKNLETLTKKYTELKQENEKTAPYNAVLTQAIGLNELQVQYFATEGKKTADNSQDPSEVETFKALVKNVNDEMMTLRKNLKEYEPKLKEFQNSDKLTQENKDSISSVLRRANDHLTNFNKDAQEIQSVASNVAREYSKALELTSLADAKKLANLEDPKPTYYEYIVIGAVSSLLLLAGLFMTLFSKSKKAKAPKSDKE
;
A
#
# COMPACT_ATOMS: atom_id res chain seq x y z
N MET A 1 -31.84 40.03 -60.95
CA MET A 1 -32.97 40.83 -60.43
C MET A 1 -32.53 41.47 -59.11
N LYS A 2 -32.67 42.81 -59.02
CA LYS A 2 -33.06 43.67 -57.86
C LYS A 2 -32.64 43.23 -56.44
N LYS A 3 -32.05 44.02 -55.53
CA LYS A 3 -31.74 45.46 -55.32
C LYS A 3 -30.80 45.50 -54.08
N LEU A 4 -29.65 46.19 -54.08
CA LEU A 4 -29.43 47.57 -53.61
C LEU A 4 -29.78 47.89 -52.13
N LYS A 5 -28.71 48.31 -51.40
CA LYS A 5 -28.61 49.40 -50.40
C LYS A 5 -29.36 49.19 -49.06
N ASN A 6 -28.80 49.52 -47.89
CA ASN A 6 -28.27 50.82 -47.52
C ASN A 6 -27.38 50.76 -46.26
N LYS A 7 -26.38 51.64 -46.21
CA LYS A 7 -25.72 52.13 -44.99
C LYS A 7 -26.69 53.02 -44.21
N LEU A 8 -26.66 53.00 -42.88
CA LEU A 8 -26.85 54.22 -42.10
C LEU A 8 -26.17 54.15 -40.72
N LEU A 9 -25.30 55.14 -40.52
CA LEU A 9 -24.66 55.60 -39.30
C LEU A 9 -25.71 56.20 -38.33
N LEU A 10 -25.52 56.09 -37.03
CA LEU A 10 -25.84 57.18 -36.08
C LEU A 10 -25.12 56.97 -34.74
N LEU A 11 -24.20 57.89 -34.48
CA LEU A 11 -23.70 58.25 -33.14
C LEU A 11 -24.82 58.91 -32.33
N SER A 12 -24.85 58.69 -31.01
CA SER A 12 -24.93 59.78 -30.01
C SER A 12 -24.87 59.27 -28.55
N SER A 13 -23.78 59.65 -27.88
CA SER A 13 -23.68 60.37 -26.59
C SER A 13 -24.56 60.02 -25.37
N VAL A 14 -23.89 59.60 -24.29
CA VAL A 14 -23.84 60.18 -22.91
C VAL A 14 -25.14 60.64 -22.23
N ALA A 15 -25.41 60.06 -21.06
CA ALA A 15 -25.92 60.79 -19.90
C ALA A 15 -25.47 60.15 -18.57
N LEU A 16 -24.60 60.86 -17.85
CA LEU A 16 -24.39 60.75 -16.41
C LEU A 16 -25.69 61.13 -15.69
N VAL A 17 -26.06 60.39 -14.64
CA VAL A 17 -26.75 60.97 -13.46
C VAL A 17 -26.12 60.39 -12.21
N SER A 18 -25.63 61.29 -11.37
CA SER A 18 -25.02 61.09 -10.07
C SER A 18 -26.04 61.23 -8.94
N ALA A 19 -25.80 60.46 -7.87
CA ALA A 19 -25.93 60.83 -6.44
C ALA A 19 -27.35 60.84 -5.77
N PRO A 20 -27.48 60.86 -4.42
CA PRO A 20 -26.54 60.43 -3.35
C PRO A 20 -27.18 59.86 -2.01
N VAL A 21 -26.29 59.56 -1.04
CA VAL A 21 -26.39 59.57 0.46
C VAL A 21 -27.29 58.57 1.21
N LEU A 22 -26.71 57.77 2.12
CA LEU A 22 -26.74 57.96 3.60
C LEU A 22 -26.17 56.74 4.34
N GLY A 23 -25.11 56.99 5.12
CA GLY A 23 -24.64 56.09 6.13
C GLY A 23 -25.47 56.18 7.40
N VAL A 24 -25.48 55.09 8.16
CA VAL A 24 -25.82 55.08 9.58
C VAL A 24 -24.79 54.21 10.29
N SER A 25 -24.03 54.85 11.18
CA SER A 25 -23.25 54.24 12.25
C SER A 25 -24.19 53.74 13.36
N ALA A 26 -23.80 52.69 14.08
CA ALA A 26 -23.65 52.69 15.55
C ALA A 26 -23.64 51.27 16.17
N GLN A 27 -22.72 51.13 17.12
CA GLN A 27 -22.87 50.51 18.44
C GLN A 27 -22.95 48.98 18.61
N ILE A 28 -21.82 48.48 19.13
CA ILE A 28 -21.70 47.42 20.12
C ILE A 28 -22.63 47.68 21.33
N PRO A 29 -23.24 46.64 21.88
CA PRO A 29 -23.16 46.44 23.33
C PRO A 29 -22.66 45.04 23.70
N ALA A 30 -21.94 45.01 24.82
CA ALA A 30 -21.46 43.81 25.51
C ALA A 30 -22.50 43.29 26.53
N ILE A 31 -22.17 42.09 27.08
CA ILE A 31 -22.67 41.46 28.33
C ILE A 31 -23.95 40.60 28.10
N LYS A 32 -24.02 39.30 28.41
CA LYS A 32 -23.79 38.65 29.71
C LYS A 32 -23.64 37.12 29.66
N ASP A 33 -22.94 36.61 30.66
CA ASP A 33 -22.51 35.25 30.99
C ASP A 33 -23.58 34.17 31.30
N THR A 34 -23.24 32.92 30.90
CA THR A 34 -23.32 31.61 31.61
C THR A 34 -24.68 30.95 31.96
N PRO A 35 -24.75 29.61 32.23
CA PRO A 35 -23.67 28.61 32.34
C PRO A 35 -23.86 27.32 31.52
N ASN A 36 -22.73 26.69 31.16
CA ASN A 36 -22.69 25.26 30.87
C ASN A 36 -21.97 24.55 32.02
N ALA A 37 -22.56 23.44 32.45
CA ALA A 37 -22.09 22.60 33.55
C ALA A 37 -21.10 21.57 33.01
N ASP A 38 -19.84 21.66 33.44
CA ASP A 38 -18.87 20.57 33.31
C ASP A 38 -18.50 20.08 34.71
N GLY A 39 -18.95 18.87 34.98
CA GLY A 39 -18.52 18.06 36.12
C GLY A 39 -17.35 17.18 35.73
N GLU A 40 -16.30 17.30 36.54
CA GLU A 40 -15.46 16.24 37.07
C GLU A 40 -14.53 15.42 36.16
N GLY A 41 -13.25 15.44 36.54
CA GLY A 41 -12.54 14.17 36.73
C GLY A 41 -11.17 14.02 36.08
N GLY A 42 -10.23 14.93 36.33
CA GLY A 42 -8.82 14.78 35.94
C GLY A 42 -7.85 15.03 37.09
N LEU A 43 -7.46 13.97 37.81
CA LEU A 43 -6.30 13.96 38.71
C LEU A 43 -5.61 12.59 38.68
N THR A 44 -4.38 12.55 38.20
CA THR A 44 -3.21 12.04 38.95
C THR A 44 -1.93 12.29 38.12
N GLY A 45 -1.07 13.19 38.63
CA GLY A 45 0.37 13.19 38.31
C GLY A 45 1.03 11.95 38.92
N GLY A 46 2.22 11.53 38.55
CA GLY A 46 3.40 12.30 38.13
C GLY A 46 4.55 11.99 39.10
N SER A 47 5.79 12.00 38.58
CA SER A 47 7.10 11.78 39.25
C SER A 47 7.72 10.44 38.85
N GLY A 48 8.88 10.34 38.19
CA GLY A 48 10.04 11.24 38.15
C GLY A 48 11.18 10.61 38.96
N GLY A 49 12.29 10.23 38.32
CA GLY A 49 13.46 9.71 39.04
C GLY A 49 14.52 9.03 38.17
N THR A 50 15.54 9.80 37.79
CA THR A 50 16.81 9.42 37.15
C THR A 50 17.77 8.70 38.11
N GLY A 51 18.66 7.83 37.61
CA GLY A 51 19.87 7.43 38.36
C GLY A 51 20.67 6.27 37.79
N THR A 52 21.85 6.57 37.25
CA THR A 52 22.95 5.67 36.83
C THR A 52 23.72 5.07 38.02
N GLY A 53 24.28 3.85 37.89
CA GLY A 53 25.32 3.36 38.81
C GLY A 53 25.71 1.88 38.64
N THR A 54 27.00 1.65 38.42
CA THR A 54 27.73 0.39 38.19
C THR A 54 28.15 -0.38 39.45
N ASN A 55 28.29 -1.72 39.33
CA ASN A 55 29.48 -2.56 39.67
C ASN A 55 29.33 -3.75 40.67
N SER A 56 29.96 -4.87 40.24
CA SER A 56 30.66 -5.98 40.94
C SER A 56 29.96 -7.02 41.84
N GLY A 57 30.27 -8.30 41.59
CA GLY A 57 30.29 -9.34 42.65
C GLY A 57 30.13 -10.83 42.28
N THR A 58 31.10 -11.41 41.55
CA THR A 58 31.70 -12.79 41.65
C THR A 58 30.96 -14.03 42.23
N GLY A 59 31.14 -15.16 41.50
CA GLY A 59 31.25 -16.55 41.99
C GLY A 59 30.25 -17.50 41.30
N GLY A 60 30.57 -18.49 40.46
CA GLY A 60 31.79 -19.26 40.23
C GLY A 60 31.55 -20.72 40.64
N ASN A 61 31.26 -21.63 39.70
CA ASN A 61 31.85 -22.97 39.70
C ASN A 61 31.65 -23.70 38.36
N ALA A 62 32.70 -24.37 37.90
CA ALA A 62 32.82 -25.04 36.62
C ALA A 62 33.43 -26.44 36.81
N GLY A 63 33.21 -27.31 35.82
CA GLY A 63 33.99 -28.52 35.56
C GLY A 63 33.40 -29.79 36.17
N SER A 64 33.58 -30.98 35.59
CA SER A 64 34.30 -31.39 34.38
C SER A 64 33.94 -32.85 34.09
N ALA A 65 34.03 -33.24 32.82
CA ALA A 65 34.14 -34.63 32.38
C ALA A 65 35.44 -35.30 32.89
N ALA A 66 35.45 -36.64 32.96
CA ALA A 66 36.50 -37.53 32.41
C ALA A 66 36.39 -39.00 32.89
N THR A 67 36.30 -39.89 31.91
CA THR A 67 37.04 -41.15 31.68
C THR A 67 38.05 -41.71 32.72
N GLY A 68 38.13 -43.05 32.79
CA GLY A 68 39.32 -43.85 33.14
C GLY A 68 38.97 -45.07 34.01
N SER A 69 38.97 -46.32 33.54
CA SER A 69 40.14 -47.19 33.22
C SER A 69 41.13 -47.34 34.38
N GLY A 70 41.29 -48.56 34.91
CA GLY A 70 42.38 -48.89 35.83
C GLY A 70 42.25 -50.27 36.49
N THR A 71 42.75 -51.29 35.80
CA THR A 71 43.15 -52.61 36.34
C THR A 71 44.33 -52.50 37.32
N SER A 72 44.36 -53.32 38.38
CA SER A 72 45.47 -54.25 38.69
C SER A 72 45.31 -54.95 40.05
N ASN A 73 45.45 -56.29 40.00
CA ASN A 73 46.06 -57.23 40.94
C ASN A 73 46.22 -56.85 42.43
N ASP A 74 45.77 -57.75 43.31
CA ASP A 74 46.70 -58.35 44.27
C ASP A 74 46.30 -59.79 44.63
N ALA A 75 47.31 -60.62 44.81
CA ALA A 75 47.25 -62.04 45.12
C ALA A 75 47.46 -62.26 46.62
N GLY A 76 46.75 -63.22 47.21
CA GLY A 76 46.97 -63.62 48.61
C GLY A 76 46.35 -64.98 48.90
N ALA A 77 47.21 -66.00 48.97
CA ALA A 77 46.89 -67.40 49.14
C ALA A 77 46.69 -67.83 50.62
N SER A 78 46.30 -69.11 50.78
CA SER A 78 46.51 -69.99 51.96
C SER A 78 45.38 -69.96 53.02
N THR A 79 44.82 -71.04 53.58
CA THR A 79 45.08 -72.51 53.59
C THR A 79 43.97 -73.27 54.35
N GLY A 80 43.79 -74.57 54.05
CA GLY A 80 43.24 -75.63 54.93
C GLY A 80 41.79 -76.01 54.62
N GLY A 81 41.46 -77.19 54.06
CA GLY A 81 41.70 -78.58 54.52
C GLY A 81 40.38 -79.08 55.16
N THR A 82 39.74 -80.22 54.84
CA THR A 82 40.16 -81.57 54.45
C THR A 82 38.95 -82.34 53.82
N SER A 83 39.17 -83.12 52.76
CA SER A 83 39.11 -84.60 52.67
C SER A 83 37.74 -85.29 52.60
N GLY A 84 37.47 -85.96 51.46
CA GLY A 84 36.40 -86.94 51.26
C GLY A 84 36.41 -87.53 49.84
N VAL A 85 36.70 -88.83 49.73
CA VAL A 85 37.10 -89.62 48.54
C VAL A 85 35.97 -89.98 47.54
N ALA A 86 36.31 -89.91 46.24
CA ALA A 86 35.91 -90.64 45.01
C ALA A 86 34.57 -91.39 44.86
N THR A 87 33.92 -91.23 43.69
CA THR A 87 33.83 -92.26 42.61
C THR A 87 33.29 -91.67 41.31
N ASP A 88 33.85 -92.13 40.18
CA ASP A 88 33.41 -91.89 38.80
C ASP A 88 31.93 -92.22 38.56
N THR A 89 31.24 -91.42 37.75
CA THR A 89 30.43 -91.94 36.63
C THR A 89 30.14 -90.85 35.60
N ASN A 90 30.48 -91.19 34.37
CA ASN A 90 30.23 -90.46 33.15
C ASN A 90 28.72 -90.27 32.92
N ALA A 91 28.25 -89.01 32.82
CA ALA A 91 26.95 -88.68 32.24
C ALA A 91 27.00 -87.27 31.65
N SER A 92 26.98 -87.22 30.30
CA SER A 92 26.47 -86.16 29.45
C SER A 92 25.77 -84.99 30.17
N GLY A 93 26.54 -83.98 30.56
CA GLY A 93 26.01 -82.71 31.06
C GLY A 93 25.75 -81.76 29.90
N VAL A 94 24.50 -81.73 29.44
CA VAL A 94 23.97 -80.53 28.76
C VAL A 94 24.07 -79.38 29.78
N ASP A 95 24.55 -78.24 29.31
CA ASP A 95 24.85 -77.03 30.07
C ASP A 95 23.58 -76.46 30.75
N ALA A 96 23.22 -76.98 31.93
CA ALA A 96 22.03 -76.58 32.68
C ALA A 96 22.00 -75.07 33.02
N THR A 97 23.16 -74.40 32.99
CA THR A 97 23.30 -72.97 33.20
C THR A 97 22.81 -72.12 32.03
N SER A 98 22.89 -72.59 30.77
CA SER A 98 22.39 -71.85 29.61
C SER A 98 20.87 -71.91 29.48
N ASP A 99 20.28 -73.07 29.79
CA ASP A 99 18.83 -73.28 29.73
C ASP A 99 18.11 -72.51 30.83
N GLN A 100 18.66 -72.50 32.05
CA GLN A 100 18.11 -71.74 33.17
C GLN A 100 18.19 -70.22 32.91
N ALA A 101 19.29 -69.73 32.33
CA ALA A 101 19.43 -68.33 31.94
C ALA A 101 18.42 -67.92 30.86
N LEU A 102 18.18 -68.78 29.86
CA LEU A 102 17.18 -68.56 28.82
C LEU A 102 15.75 -68.52 29.40
N GLN A 103 15.41 -69.42 30.33
CA GLN A 103 14.09 -69.43 30.99
C GLN A 103 13.85 -68.18 31.84
N THR A 104 14.86 -67.72 32.59
CA THR A 104 14.80 -66.44 33.32
C THR A 104 14.55 -65.28 32.37
N LYS A 105 15.30 -65.22 31.26
CA LYS A 105 15.14 -64.17 30.24
C LYS A 105 13.76 -64.17 29.60
N LYS A 106 13.19 -65.36 29.32
CA LYS A 106 11.81 -65.49 28.83
C LYS A 106 10.78 -65.00 29.86
N ALA A 107 10.99 -65.25 31.15
CA ALA A 107 10.10 -64.79 32.22
C ALA A 107 10.15 -63.25 32.39
N GLU A 108 11.34 -62.67 32.36
CA GLU A 108 11.55 -61.22 32.38
C GLU A 108 10.89 -60.56 31.16
N TYR A 109 11.16 -61.08 29.96
CA TYR A 109 10.52 -60.63 28.72
C TYR A 109 8.99 -60.62 28.82
N LYS A 110 8.36 -61.72 29.29
CA LYS A 110 6.90 -61.79 29.43
C LYS A 110 6.37 -60.75 30.40
N THR A 111 7.10 -60.48 31.48
CA THR A 111 6.77 -59.44 32.46
C THR A 111 6.85 -58.04 31.82
N THR A 112 7.90 -57.78 31.04
CA THR A 112 8.05 -56.52 30.29
C THR A 112 6.93 -56.33 29.26
N ILE A 113 6.59 -57.36 28.48
CA ILE A 113 5.49 -57.32 27.50
C ILE A 113 4.14 -57.05 28.19
N GLU A 114 3.91 -57.65 29.36
CA GLU A 114 2.68 -57.42 30.14
C GLU A 114 2.62 -56.00 30.73
N GLY A 115 3.78 -55.39 31.00
CA GLY A 115 3.90 -53.97 31.34
C GLY A 115 3.42 -53.02 30.24
N LEU A 116 3.39 -53.45 28.97
CA LEU A 116 2.88 -52.67 27.83
C LEU A 116 1.36 -52.74 27.67
N ALA A 117 0.62 -53.36 28.59
CA ALA A 117 -0.85 -53.45 28.51
C ALA A 117 -1.57 -52.12 28.77
N ARG A 118 -0.87 -51.10 29.27
CA ARG A 118 -1.46 -49.82 29.66
C ARG A 118 -1.82 -49.02 28.43
N LYS A 119 -3.12 -48.91 28.16
CA LYS A 119 -3.67 -48.06 27.11
C LYS A 119 -3.97 -46.68 27.68
N ASP A 120 -3.09 -45.74 27.43
CA ASP A 120 -3.30 -44.30 27.61
C ASP A 120 -2.70 -43.53 26.42
N ASP A 121 -2.98 -42.23 26.32
CA ASP A 121 -2.59 -41.36 25.22
C ASP A 121 -1.15 -40.83 25.32
N GLU A 122 -0.42 -41.22 26.37
CA GLU A 122 0.94 -40.75 26.63
C GLU A 122 2.00 -41.86 26.47
N HIS A 123 1.60 -43.13 26.54
CA HIS A 123 2.54 -44.25 26.59
C HIS A 123 2.34 -45.30 25.49
N PRO A 124 3.45 -45.85 24.93
CA PRO A 124 3.40 -47.00 24.02
C PRO A 124 2.67 -48.19 24.66
N PHE A 125 1.80 -48.84 23.89
CA PHE A 125 0.97 -49.92 24.41
C PHE A 125 0.74 -51.05 23.40
N LEU A 126 0.43 -52.23 23.92
CA LEU A 126 -0.05 -53.38 23.15
C LEU A 126 -1.47 -53.74 23.59
N SER A 127 -2.31 -54.13 22.64
CA SER A 127 -3.60 -54.78 22.94
C SER A 127 -3.40 -56.12 23.64
N ALA A 128 -4.43 -56.61 24.35
CA ALA A 128 -4.38 -57.90 25.02
C ALA A 128 -4.08 -59.06 24.03
N ALA A 129 -4.60 -58.98 22.81
CA ALA A 129 -4.32 -59.94 21.75
C ALA A 129 -2.85 -59.91 21.30
N GLN A 130 -2.25 -58.73 21.15
CA GLN A 130 -0.83 -58.57 20.79
C GLN A 130 0.09 -59.08 21.90
N ILE A 131 -0.24 -58.80 23.17
CA ILE A 131 0.47 -59.32 24.34
C ILE A 131 0.50 -60.85 24.30
N ALA A 132 -0.63 -61.50 24.03
CA ALA A 132 -0.70 -62.95 23.92
C ALA A 132 0.21 -63.48 22.79
N VAL A 133 0.22 -62.84 21.62
CA VAL A 133 1.09 -63.22 20.49
C VAL A 133 2.57 -63.10 20.86
N TYR A 134 2.97 -61.98 21.47
CA TYR A 134 4.38 -61.77 21.84
C TYR A 134 4.83 -62.70 22.97
N LYS A 135 3.96 -63.05 23.92
CA LYS A 135 4.25 -64.07 24.95
C LYS A 135 4.48 -65.45 24.32
N GLU A 136 3.64 -65.85 23.36
CA GLU A 136 3.76 -67.14 22.65
C GLU A 136 5.00 -67.22 21.77
N LYS A 137 5.41 -66.11 21.12
CA LYS A 137 6.67 -66.04 20.36
C LYS A 137 7.88 -66.44 21.20
N ALA A 138 7.93 -66.06 22.48
CA ALA A 138 9.02 -66.43 23.37
C ALA A 138 8.95 -67.90 23.85
N ASP A 139 7.77 -68.52 23.83
CA ASP A 139 7.57 -69.91 24.28
C ASP A 139 8.00 -70.97 23.27
N GLY A 140 8.40 -70.58 22.06
CA GLY A 140 8.91 -71.50 21.05
C GLY A 140 10.09 -72.34 21.55
N ALA A 141 10.03 -73.65 21.29
CA ALA A 141 11.02 -74.63 21.73
C ALA A 141 12.43 -74.38 21.16
N SER A 142 12.55 -73.67 20.04
CA SER A 142 13.82 -73.35 19.36
C SER A 142 14.24 -71.88 19.49
N VAL A 143 13.62 -71.11 20.39
CA VAL A 143 13.89 -69.67 20.56
C VAL A 143 15.14 -69.44 21.39
N THR A 144 16.08 -68.67 20.84
CA THR A 144 17.34 -68.27 21.49
C THR A 144 17.21 -66.98 22.29
N GLY A 145 18.19 -66.69 23.15
CA GLY A 145 18.23 -65.45 23.92
C GLY A 145 18.29 -64.18 23.07
N GLU A 146 18.96 -64.22 21.91
CA GLU A 146 19.01 -63.09 20.96
C GLU A 146 17.66 -62.86 20.29
N GLN A 147 16.93 -63.93 19.96
CA GLN A 147 15.58 -63.82 19.40
C GLN A 147 14.58 -63.22 20.40
N VAL A 148 14.73 -63.49 21.69
CA VAL A 148 13.92 -62.85 22.74
C VAL A 148 14.14 -61.33 22.77
N ASP A 149 15.38 -60.85 22.65
CA ASP A 149 15.68 -59.41 22.58
C ASP A 149 15.10 -58.77 21.32
N GLN A 150 15.20 -59.47 20.19
CA GLN A 150 14.62 -59.02 18.93
C GLN A 150 13.09 -58.92 19.00
N PHE A 151 12.42 -59.89 19.62
CA PHE A 151 10.97 -59.82 19.85
C PHE A 151 10.59 -58.66 20.77
N LEU A 152 11.40 -58.35 21.80
CA LEU A 152 11.15 -57.22 22.68
C LEU A 152 11.29 -55.89 21.94
N LYS A 153 12.31 -55.77 21.10
CA LYS A 153 12.49 -54.59 20.23
C LYS A 153 11.28 -54.42 19.30
N GLU A 154 10.86 -55.49 18.63
CA GLU A 154 9.67 -55.47 17.77
C GLU A 154 8.40 -55.08 18.53
N ALA A 155 8.21 -55.62 19.74
CA ALA A 155 7.06 -55.31 20.58
C ALA A 155 7.02 -53.82 20.97
N ASN A 156 8.16 -53.23 21.33
CA ASN A 156 8.26 -51.80 21.63
C ASN A 156 8.01 -50.92 20.40
N GLU A 157 8.50 -51.32 19.22
CA GLU A 157 8.22 -50.61 17.96
C GLU A 157 6.72 -50.67 17.61
N VAL A 158 6.10 -51.84 17.73
CA VAL A 158 4.65 -52.00 17.54
C VAL A 158 3.88 -51.18 18.58
N ALA A 159 4.32 -51.17 19.83
CA ALA A 159 3.67 -50.42 20.89
C ALA A 159 3.69 -48.90 20.64
N ALA A 160 4.79 -48.38 20.10
CA ALA A 160 4.90 -46.98 19.71
C ALA A 160 3.96 -46.64 18.53
N LEU A 161 3.87 -47.53 17.53
CA LEU A 161 2.94 -47.35 16.41
C LEU A 161 1.47 -47.46 16.84
N MET A 162 1.15 -48.33 17.79
CA MET A 162 -0.20 -48.42 18.36
C MET A 162 -0.60 -47.13 19.07
N LEU A 163 0.34 -46.44 19.73
CA LEU A 163 0.10 -45.11 20.29
C LEU A 163 -0.19 -44.07 19.18
N THR A 164 0.57 -44.07 18.09
CA THR A 164 0.29 -43.21 16.93
C THR A 164 -1.10 -43.49 16.37
N LEU A 165 -1.43 -44.76 16.13
CA LEU A 165 -2.75 -45.17 15.63
C LEU A 165 -3.88 -44.74 16.58
N LEU A 166 -3.68 -44.85 17.90
CA LEU A 166 -4.64 -44.36 18.90
C LEU A 166 -4.85 -42.86 18.75
N LYS A 167 -3.77 -42.06 18.77
CA LYS A 167 -3.82 -40.60 18.64
C LYS A 167 -4.51 -40.15 17.36
N ASP A 168 -4.20 -40.81 16.24
CA ASP A 168 -4.80 -40.51 14.94
C ASP A 168 -6.30 -40.83 14.96
N SER A 169 -6.70 -42.01 15.47
CA SER A 169 -8.08 -42.47 15.52
C SER A 169 -8.99 -41.66 16.47
N THR A 170 -8.41 -41.05 17.51
CA THR A 170 -9.13 -40.23 18.50
C THR A 170 -8.88 -38.73 18.32
N SER A 171 -8.25 -38.32 17.22
CA SER A 171 -7.92 -36.91 16.97
C SER A 171 -9.18 -36.07 16.83
N GLU A 172 -9.24 -34.93 17.53
CA GLU A 172 -10.30 -33.92 17.35
C GLU A 172 -10.41 -33.45 15.91
N LEU A 173 -9.31 -33.52 15.13
CA LEU A 173 -9.31 -33.14 13.73
C LEU A 173 -10.20 -34.05 12.88
N PHE A 174 -10.30 -35.35 13.21
CA PHE A 174 -11.24 -36.27 12.58
C PHE A 174 -12.68 -35.87 12.91
N ASP A 175 -12.96 -35.59 14.19
CA ASP A 175 -14.31 -35.26 14.63
C ASP A 175 -14.76 -33.93 14.02
N LYS A 176 -13.87 -32.93 13.92
CA LYS A 176 -14.09 -31.68 13.18
C LYS A 176 -14.36 -31.92 11.69
N LEU A 177 -13.57 -32.78 11.05
CA LEU A 177 -13.73 -33.08 9.64
C LEU A 177 -15.06 -33.78 9.35
N THR A 178 -15.42 -34.79 10.15
CA THR A 178 -16.65 -35.59 9.95
C THR A 178 -17.92 -34.86 10.39
N SER A 179 -17.82 -33.89 11.29
CA SER A 179 -18.90 -32.98 11.72
C SER A 179 -19.01 -31.71 10.88
N SER A 180 -18.10 -31.48 9.92
CA SER A 180 -18.24 -30.34 9.00
C SER A 180 -19.59 -30.43 8.29
N THR A 181 -20.38 -29.36 8.42
CA THR A 181 -21.74 -29.27 7.84
C THR A 181 -21.74 -29.42 6.33
N ARG A 182 -20.58 -29.19 5.69
CA ARG A 182 -20.38 -29.39 4.24
C ARG A 182 -20.46 -30.86 3.86
N PHE A 183 -20.07 -31.77 4.75
CA PHE A 183 -20.29 -33.20 4.57
C PHE A 183 -21.75 -33.64 4.77
N GLU A 184 -22.59 -32.83 5.41
CA GLU A 184 -23.97 -33.21 5.75
C GLU A 184 -25.01 -32.59 4.82
N THR A 185 -24.80 -31.34 4.39
CA THR A 185 -25.81 -30.55 3.66
C THR A 185 -25.60 -30.48 2.15
N LYS A 186 -24.38 -30.72 1.64
CA LYS A 186 -24.05 -30.65 0.19
C LYS A 186 -23.56 -31.98 -0.41
N VAL A 187 -23.33 -33.00 0.42
CA VAL A 187 -22.87 -34.34 0.02
C VAL A 187 -23.98 -35.22 -0.54
N SER A 188 -25.25 -34.89 -0.33
CA SER A 188 -26.35 -35.66 -0.92
C SER A 188 -26.24 -35.80 -2.44
N ASP A 189 -25.50 -34.90 -3.10
CA ASP A 189 -25.48 -34.79 -4.55
C ASP A 189 -24.10 -35.05 -5.19
N ALA A 190 -23.01 -35.19 -4.42
CA ALA A 190 -21.65 -35.43 -4.93
C ALA A 190 -21.10 -36.80 -4.46
N THR A 191 -20.97 -37.75 -5.40
CA THR A 191 -20.59 -39.14 -5.13
C THR A 191 -19.25 -39.27 -4.40
N ASP A 192 -18.24 -38.47 -4.76
CA ASP A 192 -16.87 -38.63 -4.26
C ASP A 192 -16.72 -38.29 -2.77
N ALA A 193 -17.36 -37.22 -2.29
CA ALA A 193 -17.24 -36.80 -0.89
C ALA A 193 -17.97 -37.73 0.09
N LYS A 194 -19.08 -38.35 -0.35
CA LYS A 194 -19.76 -39.40 0.42
C LYS A 194 -18.84 -40.61 0.57
N THR A 195 -18.22 -41.03 -0.52
CA THR A 195 -17.25 -42.14 -0.54
C THR A 195 -16.09 -41.88 0.42
N TYR A 196 -15.50 -40.68 0.42
CA TYR A 196 -14.39 -40.40 1.36
C TYR A 196 -14.82 -40.34 2.83
N LYS A 197 -15.99 -39.80 3.15
CA LYS A 197 -16.51 -39.81 4.53
C LYS A 197 -16.71 -41.25 5.02
N GLU A 198 -17.25 -42.11 4.17
CA GLU A 198 -17.45 -43.53 4.45
C GLU A 198 -16.11 -44.26 4.62
N GLU A 199 -15.16 -44.10 3.69
CA GLU A 199 -13.81 -44.67 3.77
C GLU A 199 -13.06 -44.22 5.03
N LEU A 200 -13.16 -42.94 5.39
CA LEU A 200 -12.52 -42.39 6.58
C LEU A 200 -13.16 -42.93 7.87
N THR A 201 -14.49 -43.03 7.90
CA THR A 201 -15.24 -43.64 9.02
C THR A 201 -14.90 -45.11 9.18
N GLU A 202 -14.79 -45.83 8.06
CA GLU A 202 -14.38 -47.24 8.04
C GLU A 202 -12.95 -47.40 8.55
N ALA A 203 -12.00 -46.57 8.11
CA ALA A 203 -10.62 -46.60 8.59
C ALA A 203 -10.52 -46.36 10.10
N LYS A 204 -11.27 -45.40 10.66
CA LYS A 204 -11.35 -45.16 12.12
C LYS A 204 -11.92 -46.37 12.85
N ASN A 205 -13.03 -46.93 12.38
CA ASN A 205 -13.65 -48.09 13.01
C ASN A 205 -12.71 -49.29 13.01
N ASN A 206 -12.04 -49.54 11.89
CA ASN A 206 -11.03 -50.59 11.77
C ASN A 206 -9.87 -50.37 12.75
N ALA A 207 -9.32 -49.15 12.85
CA ALA A 207 -8.30 -48.81 13.84
C ALA A 207 -8.77 -49.06 15.28
N GLN A 208 -9.98 -48.61 15.61
CA GLN A 208 -10.53 -48.76 16.96
C GLN A 208 -10.78 -50.23 17.33
N THR A 209 -11.25 -51.05 16.37
CA THR A 209 -11.41 -52.50 16.55
C THR A 209 -10.07 -53.17 16.84
N GLN A 210 -9.01 -52.81 16.12
CA GLN A 210 -7.67 -53.38 16.31
C GLN A 210 -7.05 -52.96 17.64
N ILE A 211 -7.20 -51.68 18.02
CA ILE A 211 -6.75 -51.14 19.31
C ILE A 211 -7.45 -51.86 20.48
N ASN A 212 -8.76 -52.11 20.36
CA ASN A 212 -9.55 -52.70 21.43
C ASN A 212 -9.54 -54.24 21.42
N GLN A 213 -8.76 -54.87 20.55
CA GLN A 213 -8.79 -56.31 20.35
C GLN A 213 -8.40 -57.07 21.63
N GLN A 214 -9.36 -57.84 22.17
CA GLN A 214 -9.20 -58.54 23.45
C GLN A 214 -8.64 -59.96 23.29
N THR A 215 -8.84 -60.60 22.14
CA THR A 215 -8.47 -62.00 21.91
C THR A 215 -7.69 -62.16 20.60
N LYS A 216 -6.71 -63.08 20.61
CA LYS A 216 -5.91 -63.43 19.43
C LYS A 216 -6.83 -63.93 18.30
N SER A 217 -6.69 -63.39 17.10
CA SER A 217 -7.45 -63.79 15.91
C SER A 217 -6.56 -63.73 14.66
N ALA A 218 -7.10 -64.13 13.50
CA ALA A 218 -6.42 -64.01 12.22
C ALA A 218 -6.11 -62.55 11.81
N THR A 219 -6.76 -61.56 12.44
CA THR A 219 -6.59 -60.13 12.14
C THR A 219 -5.64 -59.40 13.08
N THR A 220 -5.04 -60.09 14.07
CA THR A 220 -4.16 -59.45 15.06
C THR A 220 -2.92 -58.84 14.39
N LEU A 221 -2.77 -57.52 14.48
CA LEU A 221 -1.62 -56.78 13.95
C LEU A 221 -0.42 -56.94 14.87
N SER A 222 0.41 -57.96 14.64
CA SER A 222 1.51 -58.35 15.54
C SER A 222 2.90 -58.02 15.00
N THR A 223 2.95 -57.24 13.92
CA THR A 223 4.18 -56.80 13.27
C THR A 223 4.11 -55.31 12.97
N LYS A 224 5.29 -54.70 12.86
CA LYS A 224 5.43 -53.28 12.52
C LYS A 224 4.72 -52.93 11.22
N ASP A 225 4.97 -53.70 10.16
CA ASP A 225 4.44 -53.42 8.81
C ASP A 225 2.91 -53.48 8.77
N GLN A 226 2.31 -54.38 9.58
CA GLN A 226 0.85 -54.48 9.68
C GLN A 226 0.21 -53.27 10.36
N VAL A 227 0.81 -52.76 11.45
CA VAL A 227 0.31 -51.56 12.14
C VAL A 227 0.58 -50.31 11.31
N GLN A 228 1.78 -50.19 10.73
CA GLN A 228 2.14 -49.08 9.84
C GLN A 228 1.21 -49.03 8.62
N GLY A 229 0.90 -50.17 7.99
CA GLY A 229 -0.03 -50.21 6.87
C GLY A 229 -1.46 -49.77 7.22
N LEU A 230 -1.86 -49.85 8.49
CA LEU A 230 -3.14 -49.30 8.95
C LEU A 230 -3.06 -47.79 9.22
N ILE A 231 -1.95 -47.30 9.79
CA ILE A 231 -1.66 -45.87 9.94
C ILE A 231 -1.63 -45.19 8.57
N ASP A 232 -0.89 -45.74 7.61
CA ASP A 232 -0.77 -45.18 6.26
C ASP A 232 -2.13 -45.09 5.57
N LYS A 233 -3.00 -46.10 5.73
CA LYS A 233 -4.38 -46.06 5.23
C LYS A 233 -5.19 -44.96 5.89
N PHE A 234 -5.10 -44.82 7.20
CA PHE A 234 -5.81 -43.78 7.94
C PHE A 234 -5.37 -42.39 7.48
N VAL A 235 -4.05 -42.14 7.40
CA VAL A 235 -3.46 -40.87 6.95
C VAL A 235 -3.86 -40.56 5.51
N ASP A 236 -3.80 -41.53 4.59
CA ASP A 236 -4.21 -41.37 3.18
C ASP A 236 -5.70 -40.98 3.09
N SER A 237 -6.58 -41.74 3.77
CA SER A 237 -8.03 -41.45 3.80
C SER A 237 -8.34 -40.09 4.42
N TYR A 238 -7.68 -39.74 5.53
CA TYR A 238 -7.87 -38.46 6.20
C TYR A 238 -7.48 -37.29 5.29
N ASN A 239 -6.29 -37.33 4.70
CA ASN A 239 -5.79 -36.27 3.84
C ASN A 239 -6.60 -36.12 2.54
N LYS A 240 -7.04 -37.22 1.94
CA LYS A 240 -7.99 -37.19 0.81
C LYS A 240 -9.33 -36.56 1.20
N GLY A 241 -9.84 -36.90 2.39
CA GLY A 241 -11.06 -36.29 2.93
C GLY A 241 -10.94 -34.78 3.09
N VAL A 242 -9.82 -34.31 3.65
CA VAL A 242 -9.50 -32.87 3.80
C VAL A 242 -9.48 -32.17 2.43
N VAL A 243 -8.72 -32.68 1.46
CA VAL A 243 -8.64 -32.07 0.11
C VAL A 243 -10.01 -32.08 -0.59
N SER A 244 -10.83 -33.09 -0.34
CA SER A 244 -12.18 -33.19 -0.92
C SER A 244 -13.12 -32.10 -0.40
N ILE A 245 -12.97 -31.62 0.85
CA ILE A 245 -13.72 -30.45 1.32
C ILE A 245 -13.43 -29.25 0.42
N LEU A 246 -12.15 -28.97 0.17
CA LEU A 246 -11.76 -27.83 -0.66
C LEU A 246 -12.28 -27.97 -2.09
N ASP A 247 -12.23 -29.18 -2.65
CA ASP A 247 -12.78 -29.46 -3.99
C ASP A 247 -14.32 -29.25 -4.01
N LEU A 248 -15.04 -29.67 -2.97
CA LEU A 248 -16.48 -29.43 -2.84
C LEU A 248 -16.83 -27.94 -2.76
N ILE A 249 -16.04 -27.15 -2.01
CA ILE A 249 -16.23 -25.70 -1.87
C ILE A 249 -16.13 -25.01 -3.24
N LEU A 250 -15.17 -25.45 -4.06
CA LEU A 250 -14.90 -24.89 -5.39
C LEU A 250 -15.82 -25.42 -6.50
N ASN A 251 -16.01 -26.74 -6.55
CA ASN A 251 -16.51 -27.46 -7.72
C ASN A 251 -17.77 -28.31 -7.44
N GLY A 252 -18.34 -28.27 -6.24
CA GLY A 252 -19.56 -29.01 -5.93
C GLY A 252 -20.75 -28.56 -6.78
N ASN A 253 -21.83 -29.35 -6.81
CA ASN A 253 -23.02 -29.13 -7.65
C ASN A 253 -23.72 -27.76 -7.47
N ASN A 254 -23.39 -27.03 -6.40
CA ASN A 254 -23.74 -25.63 -6.20
C ASN A 254 -22.48 -24.88 -5.75
N PRO A 255 -21.62 -24.46 -6.69
CA PRO A 255 -20.40 -23.75 -6.36
C PRO A 255 -20.77 -22.47 -5.64
N LEU A 256 -20.06 -22.20 -4.55
CA LEU A 256 -20.29 -20.99 -3.78
C LEU A 256 -19.90 -19.78 -4.64
N SER A 257 -20.75 -18.75 -4.64
CA SER A 257 -20.50 -17.50 -5.36
C SER A 257 -19.46 -16.66 -4.61
N LEU A 258 -18.23 -17.17 -4.52
CA LEU A 258 -17.09 -16.48 -3.93
C LEU A 258 -16.52 -15.44 -4.92
N ASN A 259 -15.91 -14.39 -4.39
CA ASN A 259 -15.18 -13.41 -5.19
C ASN A 259 -13.93 -14.03 -5.83
N SER A 260 -13.49 -13.48 -6.97
CA SER A 260 -12.36 -13.97 -7.77
C SER A 260 -11.06 -14.15 -7.00
N VAL A 261 -10.70 -13.23 -6.08
CA VAL A 261 -9.46 -13.36 -5.30
C VAL A 261 -9.50 -14.58 -4.38
N ILE A 262 -10.63 -14.80 -3.69
CA ILE A 262 -10.85 -15.98 -2.82
C ILE A 262 -10.83 -17.24 -3.68
N THR A 263 -11.58 -17.26 -4.79
CA THR A 263 -11.59 -18.42 -5.71
C THR A 263 -10.19 -18.75 -6.23
N SER A 264 -9.38 -17.74 -6.54
CA SER A 264 -8.00 -17.92 -7.02
C SER A 264 -7.12 -18.58 -5.96
N TYR A 265 -7.16 -18.07 -4.72
CA TYR A 265 -6.46 -18.68 -3.60
C TYR A 265 -6.88 -20.14 -3.37
N LEU A 266 -8.19 -20.42 -3.35
CA LEU A 266 -8.68 -21.78 -3.14
C LEU A 266 -8.24 -22.73 -4.26
N LYS A 267 -8.24 -22.28 -5.52
CA LYS A 267 -7.74 -23.08 -6.66
C LYS A 267 -6.25 -23.39 -6.52
N GLU A 268 -5.45 -22.42 -6.09
CA GLU A 268 -4.02 -22.62 -5.87
C GLU A 268 -3.76 -23.58 -4.70
N LEU A 269 -4.47 -23.40 -3.58
CA LEU A 269 -4.42 -24.30 -2.44
C LEU A 269 -4.81 -25.74 -2.82
N LEU A 270 -5.86 -25.90 -3.65
CA LEU A 270 -6.30 -27.21 -4.13
C LEU A 270 -5.23 -27.87 -5.00
N LYS A 271 -4.60 -27.10 -5.88
CA LYS A 271 -3.52 -27.57 -6.74
C LYS A 271 -2.34 -28.08 -5.91
N VAL A 272 -1.80 -27.26 -5.01
CA VAL A 272 -0.64 -27.65 -4.20
C VAL A 272 -0.96 -28.83 -3.27
N SER A 273 -2.20 -28.92 -2.79
CA SER A 273 -2.62 -30.06 -1.95
C SER A 273 -2.76 -31.36 -2.75
N LYS A 274 -3.24 -31.30 -4.00
CA LYS A 274 -3.26 -32.46 -4.90
C LYS A 274 -1.84 -32.92 -5.25
N GLU A 275 -0.89 -31.98 -5.41
CA GLU A 275 0.53 -32.30 -5.61
C GLU A 275 1.12 -33.01 -4.38
N ASP A 276 0.85 -32.54 -3.16
CA ASP A 276 1.25 -33.21 -1.91
C ASP A 276 0.74 -34.67 -1.83
N LEU A 277 -0.53 -34.90 -2.19
CA LEU A 277 -1.13 -36.24 -2.20
C LEU A 277 -0.58 -37.18 -3.27
N SER A 278 -0.04 -36.63 -4.36
CA SER A 278 0.57 -37.42 -5.44
C SER A 278 1.97 -37.96 -5.08
N SER A 279 2.54 -37.50 -3.97
CA SER A 279 3.85 -37.94 -3.47
C SER A 279 3.84 -39.39 -2.96
N SER A 280 5.02 -39.98 -2.80
CA SER A 280 5.18 -41.35 -2.27
C SER A 280 4.68 -41.51 -0.83
N THR A 281 4.59 -40.42 -0.06
CA THR A 281 4.12 -40.42 1.32
C THR A 281 2.62 -40.13 1.45
N LYS A 282 1.96 -39.66 0.36
CA LYS A 282 0.53 -39.29 0.34
C LYS A 282 0.09 -38.43 1.53
N THR A 283 0.99 -37.58 2.02
CA THR A 283 0.80 -36.79 3.22
C THR A 283 0.71 -35.31 2.86
N LEU A 284 -0.30 -34.61 3.40
CA LEU A 284 -0.37 -33.16 3.28
C LEU A 284 0.70 -32.51 4.13
N LYS A 285 1.32 -31.44 3.62
CA LYS A 285 2.16 -30.62 4.48
C LYS A 285 1.31 -29.94 5.56
N PRO A 286 1.84 -29.76 6.79
CA PRO A 286 1.08 -29.16 7.90
C PRO A 286 0.48 -27.78 7.56
N GLU A 287 1.19 -26.95 6.80
CA GLU A 287 0.71 -25.65 6.35
C GLU A 287 -0.52 -25.74 5.44
N ASN A 288 -0.55 -26.70 4.51
CA ASN A 288 -1.66 -26.90 3.58
C ASN A 288 -2.87 -27.50 4.29
N LEU A 289 -2.64 -28.46 5.20
CA LEU A 289 -3.69 -29.02 6.06
C LEU A 289 -4.37 -27.90 6.88
N ASN A 290 -3.57 -27.08 7.57
CA ASN A 290 -4.11 -25.99 8.38
C ASN A 290 -4.86 -24.97 7.52
N ALA A 291 -4.32 -24.61 6.35
CA ALA A 291 -4.98 -23.68 5.44
C ALA A 291 -6.36 -24.18 4.97
N ILE A 292 -6.50 -25.45 4.63
CA ILE A 292 -7.80 -26.04 4.24
C ILE A 292 -8.80 -26.01 5.40
N LEU A 293 -8.34 -26.33 6.62
CA LEU A 293 -9.21 -26.29 7.80
C LEU A 293 -9.65 -24.85 8.14
N THR A 294 -8.77 -23.87 7.95
CA THR A 294 -9.15 -22.45 8.06
C THR A 294 -10.23 -22.10 7.04
N VAL A 295 -10.07 -22.49 5.77
CA VAL A 295 -11.08 -22.30 4.73
C VAL A 295 -12.43 -22.89 5.15
N ASP A 296 -12.46 -24.16 5.58
CA ASP A 296 -13.69 -24.84 5.99
C ASP A 296 -14.38 -24.10 7.15
N SER A 297 -13.62 -23.61 8.13
CA SER A 297 -14.17 -22.87 9.26
C SER A 297 -14.70 -21.48 8.89
N ALA A 298 -14.10 -20.83 7.88
CA ALA A 298 -14.42 -19.45 7.49
C ALA A 298 -15.42 -19.36 6.32
N VAL A 299 -15.73 -20.48 5.66
CA VAL A 299 -16.44 -20.50 4.36
C VAL A 299 -17.79 -19.77 4.39
N ASP A 300 -18.58 -19.89 5.46
CA ASP A 300 -19.87 -19.23 5.56
C ASP A 300 -19.72 -17.70 5.61
N GLN A 301 -18.74 -17.20 6.36
CA GLN A 301 -18.42 -15.78 6.41
C GLN A 301 -17.91 -15.28 5.05
N LEU A 302 -17.01 -16.03 4.41
CA LEU A 302 -16.48 -15.69 3.08
C LEU A 302 -17.58 -15.59 2.01
N VAL A 303 -18.58 -16.48 2.09
CA VAL A 303 -19.77 -16.42 1.22
C VAL A 303 -20.58 -15.17 1.50
N GLN A 304 -20.84 -14.86 2.77
CA GLN A 304 -21.56 -13.65 3.15
C GLN A 304 -20.83 -12.39 2.65
N THR A 305 -19.54 -12.27 2.93
CA THR A 305 -18.76 -11.09 2.53
C THR A 305 -18.65 -11.00 1.01
N SER A 306 -18.51 -12.13 0.29
CA SER A 306 -18.53 -12.13 -1.19
C SER A 306 -19.87 -11.63 -1.74
N ALA A 307 -20.99 -11.97 -1.10
CA ALA A 307 -22.30 -11.46 -1.48
C ALA A 307 -22.44 -9.95 -1.19
N GLU A 308 -21.90 -9.46 -0.08
CA GLU A 308 -21.86 -8.03 0.27
C GLU A 308 -21.00 -7.24 -0.74
N VAL A 309 -19.83 -7.76 -1.12
CA VAL A 309 -18.97 -7.18 -2.17
C VAL A 309 -19.72 -7.10 -3.49
N LYS A 310 -20.34 -8.22 -3.91
CA LYS A 310 -21.10 -8.27 -5.16
C LYS A 310 -22.23 -7.25 -5.16
N LYS A 311 -23.01 -7.19 -4.08
CA LYS A 311 -24.08 -6.20 -3.92
C LYS A 311 -23.55 -4.77 -4.00
N PHE A 312 -22.44 -4.47 -3.30
CA PHE A 312 -21.84 -3.15 -3.31
C PHE A 312 -21.37 -2.73 -4.71
N VAL A 313 -20.75 -3.64 -5.47
CA VAL A 313 -20.31 -3.38 -6.85
C VAL A 313 -21.50 -3.22 -7.79
N GLU A 314 -22.55 -4.03 -7.64
CA GLU A 314 -23.78 -3.94 -8.45
C GLU A 314 -24.55 -2.63 -8.21
N GLU A 315 -24.64 -2.18 -6.95
CA GLU A 315 -25.24 -0.90 -6.57
C GLU A 315 -24.40 0.31 -7.01
N ASN A 316 -23.11 0.09 -7.30
CA ASN A 316 -22.15 1.13 -7.66
C ASN A 316 -21.44 0.81 -8.98
N GLN A 317 -22.22 0.70 -10.04
CA GLN A 317 -21.70 0.57 -11.40
C GLN A 317 -20.63 1.63 -11.68
N ASP A 318 -19.56 1.21 -12.35
CA ASP A 318 -18.38 2.03 -12.63
C ASP A 318 -17.71 2.62 -11.38
N LEU A 319 -17.74 1.89 -10.25
CA LEU A 319 -17.15 2.30 -8.96
C LEU A 319 -15.79 2.98 -9.12
N LYS A 320 -14.87 2.38 -9.88
CA LYS A 320 -13.53 2.93 -10.14
C LYS A 320 -13.56 4.31 -10.78
N ALA A 321 -14.42 4.51 -11.78
CA ALA A 321 -14.59 5.80 -12.44
C ALA A 321 -15.25 6.83 -11.51
N ASN A 322 -16.21 6.39 -10.69
CA ASN A 322 -16.86 7.25 -9.70
C ASN A 322 -15.89 7.69 -8.60
N VAL A 323 -15.06 6.78 -8.09
CA VAL A 323 -13.97 7.12 -7.15
C VAL A 323 -13.01 8.11 -7.80
N ALA A 324 -12.57 7.89 -9.04
CA ALA A 324 -11.71 8.83 -9.75
C ALA A 324 -12.35 10.23 -9.92
N ASN A 325 -13.64 10.29 -10.19
CA ASN A 325 -14.39 11.55 -10.29
C ASN A 325 -14.42 12.30 -8.95
N ILE A 326 -14.73 11.60 -7.85
CA ILE A 326 -14.69 12.15 -6.48
C ILE A 326 -13.29 12.69 -6.15
N LEU A 327 -12.24 11.92 -6.45
CA LEU A 327 -10.86 12.34 -6.22
C LEU A 327 -10.47 13.57 -7.07
N GLY A 328 -11.05 13.72 -8.26
CA GLY A 328 -10.87 14.87 -9.14
C GLY A 328 -11.62 16.14 -8.70
N ASN A 329 -12.62 16.04 -7.84
CA ASN A 329 -13.46 17.18 -7.45
C ASN A 329 -12.73 18.13 -6.48
N GLN A 330 -12.43 19.34 -6.91
CA GLN A 330 -11.65 20.33 -6.15
C GLN A 330 -12.34 20.82 -4.87
N LEU A 331 -13.66 20.64 -4.74
CA LEU A 331 -14.43 21.07 -3.57
C LEU A 331 -14.40 20.03 -2.44
N ILE A 332 -14.03 18.78 -2.74
CA ILE A 332 -13.89 17.75 -1.71
C ILE A 332 -12.53 17.92 -1.03
N SER A 333 -12.53 17.83 0.29
CA SER A 333 -11.32 18.06 1.09
C SER A 333 -10.22 17.06 0.74
N LYS A 334 -8.96 17.48 0.83
CA LYS A 334 -7.83 16.57 0.60
C LYS A 334 -7.84 15.39 1.57
N GLU A 335 -8.16 15.64 2.84
CA GLU A 335 -8.24 14.59 3.87
C GLU A 335 -9.26 13.51 3.50
N ASP A 336 -10.43 13.90 3.00
CA ASP A 336 -11.48 12.97 2.61
C ASP A 336 -11.11 12.16 1.37
N LYS A 337 -10.42 12.80 0.41
CA LYS A 337 -9.89 12.12 -0.78
C LYS A 337 -8.83 11.10 -0.42
N ASP A 338 -7.89 11.49 0.43
CA ASP A 338 -6.80 10.61 0.85
C ASP A 338 -7.36 9.38 1.57
N LYS A 339 -8.35 9.57 2.47
CA LYS A 339 -9.07 8.48 3.15
C LYS A 339 -9.83 7.58 2.17
N LEU A 340 -10.60 8.14 1.24
CA LEU A 340 -11.32 7.34 0.24
C LEU A 340 -10.37 6.52 -0.63
N ASN A 341 -9.27 7.13 -1.07
CA ASN A 341 -8.27 6.45 -1.89
C ASN A 341 -7.58 5.32 -1.11
N GLU A 342 -7.23 5.56 0.16
CA GLU A 342 -6.66 4.53 1.02
C GLU A 342 -7.62 3.33 1.19
N ASP A 343 -8.88 3.59 1.55
CA ASP A 343 -9.87 2.54 1.79
C ASP A 343 -10.26 1.80 0.52
N TYR A 344 -10.36 2.49 -0.63
CA TYR A 344 -10.58 1.85 -1.92
C TYR A 344 -9.40 0.97 -2.32
N ASN A 345 -8.16 1.44 -2.18
CA ASN A 345 -6.98 0.69 -2.59
C ASN A 345 -6.81 -0.63 -1.81
N LYS A 346 -7.17 -0.66 -0.51
CA LYS A 346 -7.18 -1.89 0.32
C LYS A 346 -8.06 -3.01 -0.26
N LEU A 347 -9.10 -2.66 -1.01
CA LEU A 347 -10.11 -3.59 -1.51
C LEU A 347 -10.16 -3.65 -3.04
N SER A 348 -9.39 -2.80 -3.72
CA SER A 348 -9.48 -2.55 -5.16
C SER A 348 -9.39 -3.83 -6.00
N LEU A 349 -8.47 -4.74 -5.67
CA LEU A 349 -8.30 -6.01 -6.40
C LEU A 349 -9.57 -6.87 -6.35
N SER A 350 -10.25 -6.86 -5.23
CA SER A 350 -11.43 -7.67 -4.94
C SER A 350 -12.69 -7.03 -5.53
N LEU A 351 -12.77 -5.71 -5.50
CA LEU A 351 -13.84 -4.93 -6.11
C LEU A 351 -13.75 -4.96 -7.65
N ASP A 352 -12.54 -4.88 -8.20
CA ASP A 352 -12.27 -4.93 -9.64
C ASP A 352 -12.29 -6.37 -10.18
N SER A 353 -12.62 -7.37 -9.34
CA SER A 353 -12.67 -8.80 -9.68
C SER A 353 -11.38 -9.33 -10.33
N GLN A 354 -10.22 -8.85 -9.86
CA GLN A 354 -8.94 -9.37 -10.30
C GLN A 354 -8.64 -10.70 -9.61
N GLU A 355 -7.89 -11.57 -10.27
CA GLU A 355 -7.43 -12.84 -9.70
C GLU A 355 -6.07 -12.61 -9.02
N ASP A 356 -6.03 -12.71 -7.69
CA ASP A 356 -4.80 -12.67 -6.89
C ASP A 356 -4.90 -13.61 -5.68
N ALA A 357 -4.14 -14.70 -5.71
CA ALA A 357 -4.18 -15.73 -4.68
C ALA A 357 -3.60 -15.28 -3.33
N LYS A 358 -2.64 -14.34 -3.31
CA LYS A 358 -2.05 -13.85 -2.06
C LYS A 358 -3.04 -12.98 -1.31
N VAL A 359 -3.76 -12.11 -2.02
CA VAL A 359 -4.82 -11.30 -1.43
C VAL A 359 -6.00 -12.18 -0.99
N GLY A 360 -6.35 -13.18 -1.79
CA GLY A 360 -7.33 -14.19 -1.39
C GLY A 360 -6.95 -14.92 -0.10
N GLU A 361 -5.67 -15.28 0.06
CA GLU A 361 -5.15 -15.90 1.28
C GLU A 361 -5.33 -15.00 2.51
N GLU A 362 -5.02 -13.71 2.40
CA GLU A 362 -5.20 -12.73 3.48
C GLU A 362 -6.66 -12.66 3.93
N TYR A 363 -7.61 -12.66 2.98
CA TYR A 363 -9.03 -12.59 3.30
C TYR A 363 -9.59 -13.86 3.92
N VAL A 364 -9.06 -15.02 3.55
CA VAL A 364 -9.44 -16.28 4.20
C VAL A 364 -8.93 -16.32 5.63
N LYS A 365 -7.73 -15.79 5.89
CA LYS A 365 -7.15 -15.76 7.24
C LYS A 365 -7.86 -14.78 8.18
N ASP A 366 -8.39 -13.68 7.64
CA ASP A 366 -9.11 -12.67 8.43
C ASP A 366 -10.34 -12.11 7.69
N PRO A 367 -11.45 -12.89 7.61
CA PRO A 367 -12.67 -12.47 6.93
C PRO A 367 -13.33 -11.25 7.59
N GLU A 368 -13.22 -11.14 8.92
CA GLU A 368 -13.81 -10.04 9.70
C GLU A 368 -13.14 -8.70 9.40
N SER A 369 -11.80 -8.67 9.28
CA SER A 369 -11.09 -7.48 8.85
C SER A 369 -11.48 -7.05 7.43
N PHE A 370 -11.60 -8.01 6.50
CA PHE A 370 -12.07 -7.72 5.15
C PHE A 370 -13.48 -7.12 5.14
N LYS A 371 -14.41 -7.71 5.89
CA LYS A 371 -15.78 -7.19 6.06
C LYS A 371 -15.79 -5.77 6.62
N LYS A 372 -15.02 -5.51 7.68
CA LYS A 372 -14.91 -4.18 8.30
C LYS A 372 -14.35 -3.12 7.34
N ASN A 373 -13.37 -3.50 6.52
CA ASN A 373 -12.83 -2.60 5.50
C ASN A 373 -13.91 -2.26 4.46
N LEU A 374 -14.71 -3.24 4.02
CA LEU A 374 -15.81 -3.01 3.08
C LEU A 374 -16.88 -2.08 3.68
N GLU A 375 -17.26 -2.27 4.94
CA GLU A 375 -18.20 -1.39 5.65
C GLU A 375 -17.67 0.05 5.73
N THR A 376 -16.38 0.21 6.05
CA THR A 376 -15.71 1.51 6.13
C THR A 376 -15.71 2.23 4.79
N LEU A 377 -15.30 1.53 3.72
CA LEU A 377 -15.34 2.06 2.36
C LEU A 377 -16.78 2.41 1.95
N THR A 378 -17.74 1.53 2.19
CA THR A 378 -19.15 1.73 1.80
C THR A 378 -19.71 3.01 2.41
N LYS A 379 -19.47 3.23 3.71
CA LYS A 379 -19.89 4.46 4.39
C LYS A 379 -19.23 5.69 3.78
N LYS A 380 -17.89 5.68 3.68
CA LYS A 380 -17.13 6.85 3.23
C LYS A 380 -17.44 7.21 1.77
N TYR A 381 -17.52 6.20 0.91
CA TYR A 381 -17.88 6.36 -0.49
C TYR A 381 -19.30 6.90 -0.65
N THR A 382 -20.28 6.43 0.12
CA THR A 382 -21.67 6.93 0.05
C THR A 382 -21.76 8.41 0.42
N GLU A 383 -21.10 8.81 1.52
CA GLU A 383 -21.03 10.21 1.95
C GLU A 383 -20.41 11.10 0.86
N LEU A 384 -19.27 10.69 0.31
CA LEU A 384 -18.55 11.48 -0.69
C LEU A 384 -19.19 11.46 -2.08
N LYS A 385 -19.92 10.40 -2.44
CA LYS A 385 -20.71 10.35 -3.68
C LYS A 385 -21.80 11.41 -3.64
N GLN A 386 -22.54 11.53 -2.54
CA GLN A 386 -23.56 12.56 -2.36
C GLN A 386 -22.96 13.97 -2.35
N GLU A 387 -21.83 14.17 -1.66
CA GLU A 387 -21.11 15.45 -1.67
C GLU A 387 -20.63 15.81 -3.08
N ASN A 388 -20.09 14.83 -3.81
CA ASN A 388 -19.65 15.02 -5.19
C ASN A 388 -20.80 15.42 -6.12
N GLU A 389 -21.97 14.77 -6.02
CA GLU A 389 -23.15 15.13 -6.79
C GLU A 389 -23.61 16.57 -6.51
N LYS A 390 -23.66 16.97 -5.24
CA LYS A 390 -24.03 18.33 -4.82
C LYS A 390 -23.05 19.40 -5.29
N THR A 391 -21.76 19.07 -5.32
CA THR A 391 -20.68 20.02 -5.64
C THR A 391 -20.26 19.99 -7.11
N ALA A 392 -20.67 18.98 -7.88
CA ALA A 392 -20.29 18.80 -9.28
C ALA A 392 -20.51 20.04 -10.17
N PRO A 393 -21.65 20.77 -10.09
CA PRO A 393 -21.86 21.98 -10.90
C PRO A 393 -20.82 23.08 -10.61
N TYR A 394 -20.48 23.27 -9.34
CA TYR A 394 -19.48 24.25 -8.90
C TYR A 394 -18.06 23.82 -9.28
N ASN A 395 -17.74 22.53 -9.15
CA ASN A 395 -16.47 21.98 -9.58
C ASN A 395 -16.25 22.12 -11.10
N ALA A 396 -17.32 21.97 -11.90
CA ALA A 396 -17.26 22.17 -13.34
C ALA A 396 -16.87 23.62 -13.71
N VAL A 397 -17.38 24.61 -12.97
CA VAL A 397 -16.99 26.02 -13.13
C VAL A 397 -15.50 26.22 -12.83
N LEU A 398 -14.99 25.67 -11.73
CA LEU A 398 -13.57 25.79 -11.38
C LEU A 398 -12.65 25.08 -12.36
N THR A 399 -13.05 23.91 -12.84
CA THR A 399 -12.28 23.14 -13.84
C THR A 399 -12.13 23.91 -15.15
N GLN A 400 -13.13 24.71 -15.52
CA GLN A 400 -13.07 25.58 -16.71
C GLN A 400 -12.26 26.87 -16.48
N ALA A 401 -12.02 27.25 -15.23
CA ALA A 401 -11.34 28.48 -14.84
C ALA A 401 -9.80 28.35 -14.87
N ILE A 402 -9.25 27.99 -16.03
CA ILE A 402 -7.82 27.69 -16.24
C ILE A 402 -6.87 28.88 -16.01
N GLY A 403 -7.40 30.10 -15.91
CA GLY A 403 -6.62 31.31 -15.64
C GLY A 403 -6.20 31.44 -14.17
N LEU A 404 -6.97 30.86 -13.25
CA LEU A 404 -6.74 31.00 -11.82
C LEU A 404 -5.40 30.38 -11.39
N ASN A 405 -4.84 30.89 -10.30
CA ASN A 405 -3.73 30.25 -9.58
C ASN A 405 -4.26 29.28 -8.50
N GLU A 406 -3.38 28.48 -7.92
CA GLU A 406 -3.77 27.42 -6.96
C GLU A 406 -4.49 27.98 -5.73
N LEU A 407 -4.04 29.11 -5.18
CA LEU A 407 -4.67 29.73 -4.01
C LEU A 407 -6.06 30.30 -4.33
N GLN A 408 -6.24 30.87 -5.52
CA GLN A 408 -7.55 31.32 -6.00
C GLN A 408 -8.50 30.13 -6.18
N VAL A 409 -8.03 29.02 -6.76
CA VAL A 409 -8.81 27.78 -6.90
C VAL A 409 -9.23 27.25 -5.53
N GLN A 410 -8.33 27.17 -4.55
CA GLN A 410 -8.65 26.73 -3.18
C GLN A 410 -9.68 27.64 -2.49
N TYR A 411 -9.54 28.96 -2.65
CA TYR A 411 -10.49 29.93 -2.13
C TYR A 411 -11.89 29.71 -2.72
N PHE A 412 -12.00 29.66 -4.05
CA PHE A 412 -13.30 29.48 -4.70
C PHE A 412 -13.87 28.08 -4.52
N ALA A 413 -13.03 27.04 -4.32
CA ALA A 413 -13.51 25.72 -3.92
C ALA A 413 -14.17 25.76 -2.54
N THR A 414 -13.60 26.50 -1.59
CA THR A 414 -14.19 26.69 -0.25
C THR A 414 -15.52 27.45 -0.32
N GLU A 415 -15.57 28.55 -1.08
CA GLU A 415 -16.82 29.31 -1.28
C GLU A 415 -17.88 28.47 -2.01
N GLY A 416 -17.50 27.77 -3.09
CA GLY A 416 -18.39 26.92 -3.86
C GLY A 416 -18.97 25.78 -3.02
N LYS A 417 -18.15 25.16 -2.16
CA LYS A 417 -18.61 24.16 -1.19
C LYS A 417 -19.61 24.75 -0.21
N LYS A 418 -19.28 25.88 0.41
CA LYS A 418 -20.18 26.56 1.36
C LYS A 418 -21.52 26.92 0.72
N THR A 419 -21.53 27.37 -0.54
CA THR A 419 -22.77 27.66 -1.27
C THR A 419 -23.55 26.37 -1.54
N ALA A 420 -22.90 25.32 -2.04
CA ALA A 420 -23.52 24.03 -2.30
C ALA A 420 -24.14 23.40 -1.04
N ASP A 421 -23.51 23.55 0.13
CA ASP A 421 -24.01 23.05 1.41
C ASP A 421 -25.28 23.80 1.86
N ASN A 422 -25.41 25.08 1.51
CA ASN A 422 -26.54 25.93 1.90
C ASN A 422 -27.71 25.88 0.91
N SER A 423 -27.44 25.68 -0.39
CA SER A 423 -28.45 25.72 -1.44
C SER A 423 -28.05 24.89 -2.66
N GLN A 424 -29.04 24.22 -3.25
CA GLN A 424 -28.93 23.49 -4.52
C GLN A 424 -29.66 24.24 -5.66
N ASP A 425 -30.01 25.52 -5.44
CA ASP A 425 -30.66 26.34 -6.44
C ASP A 425 -29.71 26.60 -7.63
N PRO A 426 -30.12 26.30 -8.88
CA PRO A 426 -29.30 26.59 -10.06
C PRO A 426 -28.86 28.06 -10.20
N SER A 427 -29.62 29.01 -9.63
CA SER A 427 -29.26 30.44 -9.66
C SER A 427 -28.01 30.76 -8.82
N GLU A 428 -27.75 30.00 -7.75
CA GLU A 428 -26.54 30.12 -6.94
C GLU A 428 -25.30 29.66 -7.73
N VAL A 429 -25.44 28.62 -8.55
CA VAL A 429 -24.38 28.16 -9.46
C VAL A 429 -24.04 29.23 -10.49
N GLU A 430 -25.03 29.89 -11.08
CA GLU A 430 -24.79 30.99 -12.04
C GLU A 430 -24.16 32.23 -11.37
N THR A 431 -24.53 32.52 -10.12
CA THR A 431 -23.91 33.58 -9.32
C THR A 431 -22.43 33.26 -9.03
N PHE A 432 -22.14 32.04 -8.59
CA PHE A 432 -20.78 31.56 -8.38
C PHE A 432 -19.95 31.59 -9.67
N LYS A 433 -20.54 31.14 -10.79
CA LYS A 433 -19.92 31.17 -12.12
C LYS A 433 -19.57 32.58 -12.57
N ALA A 434 -20.44 33.56 -12.35
CA ALA A 434 -20.16 34.96 -12.67
C ALA A 434 -18.97 35.49 -11.85
N LEU A 435 -18.91 35.16 -10.55
CA LEU A 435 -17.82 35.54 -9.66
C LEU A 435 -16.48 34.95 -10.13
N VAL A 436 -16.43 33.65 -10.37
CA VAL A 436 -15.23 32.93 -10.82
C VAL A 436 -14.78 33.43 -12.19
N LYS A 437 -15.72 33.58 -13.14
CA LYS A 437 -15.43 34.00 -14.51
C LYS A 437 -14.74 35.35 -14.56
N ASN A 438 -15.20 36.31 -13.75
CA ASN A 438 -14.61 37.65 -13.73
C ASN A 438 -13.12 37.63 -13.35
N VAL A 439 -12.76 36.92 -12.28
CA VAL A 439 -11.36 36.80 -11.84
C VAL A 439 -10.55 35.98 -12.85
N ASN A 440 -11.13 34.90 -13.39
CA ASN A 440 -10.48 34.06 -14.40
C ASN A 440 -10.12 34.83 -15.67
N ASP A 441 -11.04 35.64 -16.20
CA ASP A 441 -10.84 36.41 -17.42
C ASP A 441 -9.71 37.45 -17.26
N GLU A 442 -9.65 38.10 -16.10
CA GLU A 442 -8.59 39.07 -15.80
C GLU A 442 -7.24 38.38 -15.55
N MET A 443 -7.22 37.21 -14.90
CA MET A 443 -6.01 36.39 -14.77
C MET A 443 -5.52 35.87 -16.12
N MET A 444 -6.41 35.45 -17.01
CA MET A 444 -6.09 35.08 -18.38
C MET A 444 -5.46 36.24 -19.15
N THR A 445 -6.00 37.45 -18.98
CA THR A 445 -5.46 38.69 -19.58
C THR A 445 -4.07 39.00 -19.03
N LEU A 446 -3.87 38.91 -17.71
CA LEU A 446 -2.56 39.08 -17.08
C LEU A 446 -1.53 38.07 -17.62
N ARG A 447 -1.87 36.78 -17.66
CA ARG A 447 -1.00 35.71 -18.19
C ARG A 447 -0.67 35.94 -19.65
N LYS A 448 -1.64 36.36 -20.46
CA LYS A 448 -1.43 36.70 -21.88
C LYS A 448 -0.45 37.87 -22.02
N ASN A 449 -0.67 38.95 -21.28
CA ASN A 449 0.19 40.14 -21.33
C ASN A 449 1.62 39.83 -20.86
N LEU A 450 1.78 39.06 -19.78
CA LEU A 450 3.11 38.62 -19.34
C LEU A 450 3.79 37.76 -20.41
N LYS A 451 3.10 36.78 -20.97
CA LYS A 451 3.64 35.94 -22.05
C LYS A 451 4.11 36.76 -23.26
N GLU A 452 3.38 37.81 -23.61
CA GLU A 452 3.68 38.64 -24.78
C GLU A 452 4.76 39.70 -24.51
N TYR A 453 4.73 40.34 -23.34
CA TYR A 453 5.50 41.55 -23.07
C TYR A 453 6.65 41.35 -22.09
N GLU A 454 6.60 40.36 -21.19
CA GLU A 454 7.66 40.14 -20.20
C GLU A 454 9.06 39.96 -20.82
N PRO A 455 9.26 39.15 -21.88
CA PRO A 455 10.58 39.00 -22.49
C PRO A 455 11.13 40.32 -23.02
N LYS A 456 10.28 41.10 -23.71
CA LYS A 456 10.64 42.39 -24.29
C LYS A 456 10.90 43.46 -23.22
N LEU A 457 10.10 43.45 -22.16
CA LEU A 457 10.31 44.30 -20.99
C LEU A 457 11.63 43.99 -20.29
N LYS A 458 12.02 42.71 -20.20
CA LYS A 458 13.34 42.30 -19.68
C LYS A 458 14.50 42.75 -20.57
N GLU A 459 14.33 42.75 -21.90
CA GLU A 459 15.31 43.36 -22.81
C GLU A 459 15.45 44.87 -22.57
N PHE A 460 14.32 45.57 -22.40
CA PHE A 460 14.33 47.00 -22.08
C PHE A 460 14.99 47.33 -20.75
N GLN A 461 14.91 46.46 -19.73
CA GLN A 461 15.64 46.64 -18.47
C GLN A 461 17.16 46.73 -18.69
N ASN A 462 17.69 46.06 -19.71
CA ASN A 462 19.12 46.06 -20.05
C ASN A 462 19.51 47.14 -21.08
N SER A 463 18.54 47.88 -21.62
CA SER A 463 18.78 48.90 -22.65
C SER A 463 19.55 50.09 -22.08
N ASP A 464 20.55 50.57 -22.82
CA ASP A 464 21.25 51.83 -22.56
C ASP A 464 20.39 53.07 -22.92
N LYS A 465 19.29 52.87 -23.65
CA LYS A 465 18.38 53.92 -24.13
C LYS A 465 17.31 54.34 -23.12
N LEU A 466 17.16 53.62 -22.00
CA LEU A 466 16.16 53.91 -20.96
C LEU A 466 16.83 54.42 -19.68
N THR A 467 16.18 55.39 -19.02
CA THR A 467 16.65 55.89 -17.72
C THR A 467 16.47 54.84 -16.62
N GLN A 468 17.20 55.00 -15.51
CA GLN A 468 17.04 54.10 -14.36
C GLN A 468 15.60 54.09 -13.82
N GLU A 469 14.94 55.25 -13.77
CA GLU A 469 13.54 55.36 -13.35
C GLU A 469 12.59 54.51 -14.22
N ASN A 470 12.80 54.50 -15.54
CA ASN A 470 12.03 53.64 -16.44
C ASN A 470 12.27 52.14 -16.16
N LYS A 471 13.52 51.76 -15.91
CA LYS A 471 13.88 50.37 -15.60
C LYS A 471 13.29 49.91 -14.26
N ASP A 472 13.27 50.80 -13.27
CA ASP A 472 12.68 50.53 -11.96
C ASP A 472 11.15 50.39 -12.08
N SER A 473 10.49 51.21 -12.90
CA SER A 473 9.06 51.08 -13.23
C SER A 473 8.73 49.72 -13.85
N ILE A 474 9.50 49.31 -14.87
CA ILE A 474 9.34 47.99 -15.50
C ILE A 474 9.52 46.87 -14.46
N SER A 475 10.56 46.95 -13.65
CA SER A 475 10.86 45.96 -12.60
C SER A 475 9.71 45.85 -11.58
N SER A 476 9.17 47.00 -11.17
CA SER A 476 8.03 47.07 -10.23
C SER A 476 6.77 46.43 -10.81
N VAL A 477 6.45 46.72 -12.08
CA VAL A 477 5.26 46.18 -12.75
C VAL A 477 5.40 44.67 -12.99
N LEU A 478 6.55 44.20 -13.46
CA LEU A 478 6.81 42.76 -13.63
C LEU A 478 6.77 42.01 -12.30
N ARG A 479 7.30 42.60 -11.22
CA ARG A 479 7.22 42.01 -9.88
C ARG A 479 5.78 41.87 -9.42
N ARG A 480 4.99 42.94 -9.45
CA ARG A 480 3.56 42.89 -9.05
C ARG A 480 2.77 41.90 -9.89
N ALA A 481 3.02 41.86 -11.20
CA ALA A 481 2.36 40.93 -12.11
C ALA A 481 2.68 39.46 -11.75
N ASN A 482 3.96 39.15 -11.45
CA ASN A 482 4.36 37.84 -10.97
C ASN A 482 3.79 37.52 -9.58
N ASP A 483 3.71 38.51 -8.68
CA ASP A 483 3.09 38.32 -7.36
C ASP A 483 1.63 37.86 -7.48
N HIS A 484 0.84 38.37 -8.44
CA HIS A 484 -0.53 37.88 -8.68
C HIS A 484 -0.59 36.48 -9.31
N LEU A 485 0.46 36.03 -9.99
CA LEU A 485 0.51 34.66 -10.50
C LEU A 485 0.72 33.62 -9.39
N THR A 486 1.35 34.00 -8.28
CA THR A 486 1.72 33.08 -7.20
C THR A 486 0.94 33.30 -5.91
N ASN A 487 0.55 34.54 -5.60
CA ASN A 487 -0.14 34.90 -4.36
C ASN A 487 -1.65 35.01 -4.56
N PHE A 488 -2.39 34.91 -3.45
CA PHE A 488 -3.83 35.06 -3.48
C PHE A 488 -4.24 36.52 -3.71
N ASN A 489 -5.01 36.76 -4.76
CA ASN A 489 -5.84 37.96 -4.91
C ASN A 489 -7.13 37.58 -5.66
N LYS A 490 -8.29 38.03 -5.17
CA LYS A 490 -9.59 37.82 -5.83
C LYS A 490 -10.20 39.10 -6.41
N ASP A 491 -9.55 40.24 -6.23
CA ASP A 491 -10.00 41.52 -6.79
C ASP A 491 -9.68 41.58 -8.29
N ALA A 492 -10.71 41.36 -9.10
CA ALA A 492 -10.61 41.42 -10.56
C ALA A 492 -10.15 42.80 -11.07
N GLN A 493 -10.52 43.89 -10.40
CA GLN A 493 -10.11 45.24 -10.83
C GLN A 493 -8.62 45.48 -10.58
N GLU A 494 -8.10 44.99 -9.46
CA GLU A 494 -6.67 45.05 -9.19
C GLU A 494 -5.87 44.22 -10.20
N ILE A 495 -6.31 42.98 -10.49
CA ILE A 495 -5.68 42.10 -11.48
C ILE A 495 -5.68 42.75 -12.87
N GLN A 496 -6.83 43.31 -13.28
CA GLN A 496 -6.97 44.05 -14.55
C GLN A 496 -6.02 45.25 -14.63
N SER A 497 -5.91 46.01 -13.54
CA SER A 497 -5.00 47.16 -13.45
C SER A 497 -3.56 46.72 -13.63
N VAL A 498 -3.14 45.65 -12.96
CA VAL A 498 -1.78 45.10 -13.10
C VAL A 498 -1.54 44.59 -14.53
N ALA A 499 -2.49 43.85 -15.11
CA ALA A 499 -2.40 43.40 -16.50
C ALA A 499 -2.24 44.58 -17.48
N SER A 500 -3.00 45.65 -17.29
CA SER A 500 -2.94 46.87 -18.10
C SER A 500 -1.62 47.62 -17.91
N ASN A 501 -1.08 47.65 -16.68
CA ASN A 501 0.21 48.27 -16.38
C ASN A 501 1.35 47.57 -17.12
N VAL A 502 1.33 46.23 -17.24
CA VAL A 502 2.34 45.48 -18.02
C VAL A 502 2.33 45.94 -19.49
N ALA A 503 1.16 45.99 -20.12
CA ALA A 503 1.02 46.44 -21.51
C ALA A 503 1.40 47.92 -21.69
N ARG A 504 1.05 48.78 -20.73
CA ARG A 504 1.39 50.20 -20.75
C ARG A 504 2.90 50.43 -20.64
N GLU A 505 3.58 49.78 -19.71
CA GLU A 505 5.03 49.94 -19.56
C GLU A 505 5.78 49.44 -20.80
N TYR A 506 5.29 48.38 -21.44
CA TYR A 506 5.83 47.93 -22.73
C TYR A 506 5.68 48.99 -23.81
N SER A 507 4.48 49.56 -23.96
CA SER A 507 4.21 50.61 -24.95
C SER A 507 5.07 51.86 -24.72
N LYS A 508 5.20 52.27 -23.45
CA LYS A 508 6.04 53.41 -23.04
C LYS A 508 7.52 53.15 -23.31
N ALA A 509 8.02 51.96 -23.00
CA ALA A 509 9.42 51.59 -23.26
C ALA A 509 9.72 51.56 -24.76
N LEU A 510 8.80 51.03 -25.57
CA LEU A 510 8.90 51.02 -27.03
C LEU A 510 8.95 52.44 -27.60
N GLU A 511 8.06 53.34 -27.14
CA GLU A 511 8.05 54.73 -27.57
C GLU A 511 9.37 55.43 -27.22
N LEU A 512 9.81 55.34 -25.96
CA LEU A 512 11.03 56.00 -25.49
C LEU A 512 12.29 55.51 -26.22
N THR A 513 12.39 54.21 -26.48
CA THR A 513 13.52 53.66 -27.24
C THR A 513 13.48 54.08 -28.70
N SER A 514 12.31 54.12 -29.34
CA SER A 514 12.16 54.64 -30.70
C SER A 514 12.50 56.13 -30.81
N LEU A 515 12.17 56.93 -29.80
CA LEU A 515 12.46 58.36 -29.76
C LEU A 515 13.93 58.64 -29.48
N ALA A 516 14.57 57.80 -28.65
CA ALA A 516 16.02 57.81 -28.47
C ALA A 516 16.75 57.47 -29.78
N ASP A 517 16.25 56.50 -30.55
CA ASP A 517 16.78 56.16 -31.86
C ASP A 517 16.60 57.27 -32.88
N ALA A 518 15.42 57.90 -32.92
CA ALA A 518 15.16 59.07 -33.76
C ALA A 518 16.04 60.27 -33.39
N LYS A 519 16.24 60.54 -32.10
CA LYS A 519 17.17 61.60 -31.64
C LYS A 519 18.63 61.28 -31.94
N LYS A 520 19.04 60.01 -31.86
CA LYS A 520 20.39 59.59 -32.22
C LYS A 520 20.62 59.76 -33.72
N LEU A 521 19.62 59.44 -34.55
CA LEU A 521 19.64 59.67 -36.00
C LEU A 521 19.67 61.17 -36.34
N ALA A 522 18.84 61.99 -35.69
CA ALA A 522 18.86 63.44 -35.87
C ALA A 522 20.18 64.09 -35.39
N ASN A 523 20.78 63.60 -34.31
CA ASN A 523 22.11 64.04 -33.84
C ASN A 523 23.27 63.51 -34.70
N LEU A 524 23.04 62.45 -35.50
CA LEU A 524 23.97 61.97 -36.53
C LEU A 524 23.87 62.81 -37.81
N GLU A 525 22.68 63.37 -38.10
CA GLU A 525 22.42 64.27 -39.24
C GLU A 525 22.71 65.75 -38.94
N ASP A 526 22.80 66.15 -37.67
CA ASP A 526 23.24 67.49 -37.22
C ASP A 526 24.46 67.36 -36.28
N PRO A 527 25.70 67.30 -36.81
CA PRO A 527 26.88 67.26 -35.98
C PRO A 527 27.02 68.61 -35.27
N LYS A 528 26.85 68.63 -33.95
CA LYS A 528 27.21 69.80 -33.12
C LYS A 528 28.60 70.29 -33.53
N PRO A 529 28.79 71.61 -33.77
CA PRO A 529 30.02 72.13 -34.35
C PRO A 529 31.18 71.81 -33.40
N THR A 530 32.09 70.95 -33.86
CA THR A 530 33.33 70.69 -33.15
C THR A 530 34.25 71.89 -33.33
N TYR A 531 34.98 72.22 -32.27
CA TYR A 531 35.86 73.39 -32.10
C TYR A 531 36.86 73.66 -33.27
N TYR A 532 37.03 72.69 -34.18
CA TYR A 532 37.85 72.79 -35.38
C TYR A 532 37.27 73.70 -36.48
N GLU A 533 35.94 73.86 -36.59
CA GLU A 533 35.35 74.75 -37.60
C GLU A 533 35.59 76.23 -37.29
N TYR A 534 35.66 76.61 -36.01
CA TYR A 534 36.03 77.96 -35.60
C TYR A 534 37.52 78.27 -35.88
N ILE A 535 38.39 77.27 -35.84
CA ILE A 535 39.82 77.43 -36.16
C ILE A 535 40.02 77.63 -37.67
N VAL A 536 39.27 76.92 -38.51
CA VAL A 536 39.33 77.07 -39.97
C VAL A 536 38.73 78.40 -40.41
N ILE A 537 37.59 78.82 -39.85
CA ILE A 537 36.98 80.13 -40.16
C ILE A 537 37.83 81.28 -39.61
N GLY A 538 38.46 81.13 -38.44
CA GLY A 538 39.41 82.09 -37.88
C GLY A 538 40.67 82.25 -38.73
N ALA A 539 41.24 81.16 -39.24
CA ALA A 539 42.42 81.18 -40.09
C ALA A 539 42.14 81.83 -41.47
N VAL A 540 40.97 81.55 -42.07
CA VAL A 540 40.56 82.12 -43.36
C VAL A 540 40.25 83.62 -43.24
N SER A 541 39.64 84.04 -42.14
CA SER A 541 39.32 85.46 -41.89
C SER A 541 40.58 86.31 -41.64
N SER A 542 41.61 85.72 -41.01
CA SER A 542 42.91 86.36 -40.77
C SER A 542 43.70 86.56 -42.07
N LEU A 543 43.65 85.57 -42.98
CA LEU A 543 44.30 85.63 -44.28
C LEU A 543 43.67 86.68 -45.22
N LEU A 544 42.35 86.83 -45.18
CA LEU A 544 41.62 87.84 -45.96
C LEU A 544 41.87 89.27 -45.48
N LEU A 545 42.02 89.48 -44.16
CA LEU A 545 42.41 90.78 -43.60
C LEU A 545 43.84 91.18 -43.98
N LEU A 546 44.79 90.25 -43.99
CA LEU A 546 46.17 90.49 -44.45
C LEU A 546 46.25 90.79 -45.96
N ALA A 547 45.46 90.09 -46.78
CA ALA A 547 45.37 90.34 -48.23
C ALA A 547 44.72 91.71 -48.55
N GLY A 548 43.70 92.12 -47.78
CA GLY A 548 43.08 93.44 -47.90
C GLY A 548 44.00 94.60 -47.49
N LEU A 549 44.85 94.39 -46.48
CA LEU A 549 45.86 95.39 -46.07
C LEU A 549 46.98 95.55 -47.12
N PHE A 550 47.37 94.47 -47.79
CA PHE A 550 48.37 94.50 -48.88
C PHE A 550 47.86 95.21 -50.15
N MET A 551 46.59 95.00 -50.53
CA MET A 551 45.98 95.67 -51.70
C MET A 551 45.77 97.18 -51.51
N THR A 552 45.56 97.62 -50.26
CA THR A 552 45.36 99.05 -49.94
C THR A 552 46.66 99.83 -49.79
N LEU A 553 47.78 99.18 -49.46
CA LEU A 553 49.10 99.82 -49.38
C LEU A 553 49.79 100.03 -50.75
N PHE A 554 49.39 99.32 -51.81
CA PHE A 554 50.11 99.33 -53.11
C PHE A 554 49.33 99.87 -54.33
N SER A 555 48.08 100.33 -54.19
CA SER A 555 47.26 100.76 -55.35
C SER A 555 47.30 102.27 -55.71
N LYS A 556 48.18 103.08 -55.11
CA LYS A 556 48.38 104.50 -55.52
C LYS A 556 49.66 104.72 -56.33
N SER A 557 49.61 104.51 -57.65
CA SER A 557 50.33 105.28 -58.70
C SER A 557 49.89 104.68 -60.07
N LYS A 558 49.49 105.38 -61.13
CA LYS A 558 49.75 106.72 -61.66
C LYS A 558 48.57 107.24 -62.51
N LYS A 559 48.40 108.57 -62.48
CA LYS A 559 47.67 109.44 -63.42
C LYS A 559 48.24 109.33 -64.86
N ALA A 560 47.42 109.21 -65.91
CA ALA A 560 46.75 110.24 -66.73
C ALA A 560 47.50 110.63 -68.03
N LYS A 561 46.82 110.59 -69.19
CA LYS A 561 46.40 111.77 -69.99
C LYS A 561 45.82 111.36 -71.36
N ALA A 562 44.79 112.12 -71.74
CA ALA A 562 44.09 112.28 -73.03
C ALA A 562 45.04 112.70 -74.19
N PRO A 563 44.63 113.03 -75.47
CA PRO A 563 43.30 113.50 -75.89
C PRO A 563 42.82 113.36 -77.38
N LYS A 564 41.54 113.75 -77.57
CA LYS A 564 40.95 114.66 -78.60
C LYS A 564 40.58 114.24 -80.05
N SER A 565 39.48 114.91 -80.45
CA SER A 565 39.05 115.38 -81.79
C SER A 565 38.36 114.32 -82.66
N ASP A 566 37.34 114.60 -83.48
CA ASP A 566 36.61 115.81 -83.85
C ASP A 566 35.38 115.34 -84.67
N LYS A 567 34.29 116.15 -84.63
CA LYS A 567 33.22 116.31 -85.65
C LYS A 567 32.39 115.05 -86.05
N GLU A 568 31.10 115.15 -86.33
CA GLU A 568 30.30 116.23 -86.92
C GLU A 568 28.86 116.15 -86.39
#